data_AF-A0A9D4ZRA2-F1
#
_entry.id   AF-A0A9D4ZRA2-F1
#
_cell.length_a   1.000
_cell.length_b   1.000
_cell.length_c   1.000
_cell.angle_alpha   90.00
_cell.angle_beta   90.00
_cell.angle_gamma   90.00
#
_symmetry.space_group_name_H-M   'P 1'
#
loop_
_entity.id
_entity.type
_entity.pdbx_description
1 polymer ?
#
loop_
_entity_poly.entity_id
_entity_poly.type
_entity_poly.pdbx_seq_one_letter_code
_entity_poly.pdbx_strand_id
1 'polypeptide(L)'
;MEAMASSLKPPACSFVKVDCSARGLEEVKPLQAPKLQDKFGSENLQFSDVAGRTVAELKLASGTSVRLLLAEARITSYSCRLWHGSCEEMLYTDVSESSVNGIDRSVHGATPQQFFVTGGMAPSLAHSLDPHISLCNNNRSVQSVAVDPKEHVQVTLRCANENRDDCHFKLHNIITLTNQGLASTLTLTNKDRRPLRFTASVSTAFAIRSSQAVCCVGLDGCEYFSPSEAALKAAQGNQNGSFFEKLKSEGNSNEDQMHWFTEKPGEIISVTNGVHKVYSNPPNKMRITDEVRV
;
A
#
# COMPACT_ATOMS: atom_id res chain seq x y z
N MET A 1 30.63 21.74 -39.11
CA MET A 1 30.91 21.31 -37.72
C MET A 1 29.60 20.79 -37.16
N GLU A 2 29.41 19.47 -37.29
CA GLU A 2 28.27 18.74 -36.73
C GLU A 2 28.40 18.69 -35.20
N ALA A 3 27.33 19.04 -34.49
CA ALA A 3 27.22 18.81 -33.07
C ALA A 3 26.66 17.40 -32.84
N MET A 4 27.45 16.54 -32.17
CA MET A 4 27.05 15.21 -31.77
C MET A 4 25.94 15.27 -30.72
N ALA A 5 24.76 14.78 -31.08
CA ALA A 5 23.70 14.46 -30.13
C ALA A 5 24.03 13.12 -29.46
N SER A 6 24.49 13.15 -28.21
CA SER A 6 24.64 11.94 -27.40
C SER A 6 23.26 11.51 -26.90
N SER A 7 22.70 10.47 -27.54
CA SER A 7 21.51 9.76 -27.09
C SER A 7 21.81 9.02 -25.78
N LEU A 8 21.45 9.64 -24.65
CA LEU A 8 21.47 8.98 -23.34
C LEU A 8 20.21 8.13 -23.21
N LYS A 9 20.38 6.82 -23.35
CA LYS A 9 19.37 5.81 -23.07
C LYS A 9 19.02 5.88 -21.58
N PRO A 10 17.73 5.94 -21.17
CA PRO A 10 17.38 5.95 -19.76
C PRO A 10 17.84 4.64 -19.09
N PRO A 11 18.35 4.69 -17.83
CA PRO A 11 18.77 3.50 -17.12
C PRO A 11 17.59 2.54 -16.94
N ALA A 12 17.82 1.26 -17.18
CA ALA A 12 16.84 0.22 -16.95
C ALA A 12 16.50 0.18 -15.45
N CYS A 13 15.24 0.46 -15.10
CA CYS A 13 14.71 0.20 -13.76
C CYS A 13 14.81 -1.30 -13.47
N SER A 14 15.72 -1.70 -12.59
CA SER A 14 15.71 -3.02 -11.99
C SER A 14 14.67 -3.05 -10.89
N PHE A 15 13.53 -3.70 -11.16
CA PHE A 15 12.58 -4.05 -10.12
C PHE A 15 13.21 -5.10 -9.20
N VAL A 16 13.43 -4.76 -7.93
CA VAL A 16 13.76 -5.76 -6.92
C VAL A 16 12.48 -6.54 -6.64
N LYS A 17 12.37 -7.72 -7.26
CA LYS A 17 11.33 -8.70 -6.95
C LYS A 17 11.60 -9.24 -5.55
N VAL A 18 10.86 -8.74 -4.56
CA VAL A 18 10.85 -9.34 -3.23
C VAL A 18 10.01 -10.61 -3.33
N ASP A 19 10.67 -11.74 -3.53
CA ASP A 19 10.03 -13.06 -3.48
C ASP A 19 9.72 -13.38 -2.01
N CYS A 20 8.49 -13.10 -1.59
CA CYS A 20 7.97 -13.60 -0.32
C CYS A 20 7.57 -15.07 -0.50
N SER A 21 8.56 -15.97 -0.62
CA SER A 21 8.32 -17.41 -0.52
C SER A 21 7.98 -17.75 0.93
N ALA A 22 6.72 -17.61 1.31
CA ALA A 22 6.21 -18.05 2.60
C ALA A 22 6.25 -19.60 2.64
N ARG A 23 7.25 -20.17 3.32
CA ARG A 23 7.20 -21.57 3.74
C ARG A 23 6.36 -21.64 5.03
N GLY A 24 5.24 -22.36 4.95
CA GLY A 24 4.33 -22.61 6.07
C GLY A 24 3.05 -21.78 6.01
N LEU A 25 2.19 -22.02 5.03
CA LEU A 25 0.81 -21.56 5.06
C LEU A 25 -0.04 -22.61 5.75
N GLU A 26 -0.51 -22.31 6.95
CA GLU A 26 -1.79 -22.85 7.39
C GLU A 26 -2.85 -22.35 6.39
N GLU A 27 -3.74 -23.24 5.97
CA GLU A 27 -4.69 -23.01 4.88
C GLU A 27 -5.65 -21.86 5.24
N VAL A 28 -5.32 -20.63 4.81
CA VAL A 28 -6.21 -19.48 4.93
C VAL A 28 -7.44 -19.78 4.08
N LYS A 29 -8.58 -20.03 4.73
CA LYS A 29 -9.84 -20.26 4.03
C LYS A 29 -10.10 -19.09 3.09
N PRO A 30 -10.22 -19.32 1.77
CA PRO A 30 -10.38 -18.25 0.81
C PRO A 30 -11.65 -17.45 1.12
N LEU A 31 -11.57 -16.13 0.94
CA LEU A 31 -12.76 -15.29 0.89
C LEU A 31 -13.70 -15.87 -0.18
N GLN A 32 -14.98 -15.99 0.15
CA GLN A 32 -15.97 -16.56 -0.77
C GLN A 32 -16.86 -15.41 -1.23
N ALA A 33 -16.72 -14.99 -2.49
CA ALA A 33 -17.51 -13.89 -3.04
C ALA A 33 -19.02 -14.06 -2.80
N PRO A 34 -19.63 -15.25 -3.00
CA PRO A 34 -21.08 -15.40 -2.80
C PRO A 34 -21.52 -15.07 -1.37
N LYS A 35 -20.75 -15.51 -0.37
CA LYS A 35 -21.07 -15.24 1.04
C LYS A 35 -20.91 -13.77 1.41
N LEU A 36 -19.94 -13.09 0.81
CA LEU A 36 -19.76 -11.65 1.00
C LEU A 36 -20.87 -10.87 0.30
N GLN A 37 -21.27 -11.30 -0.89
CA GLN A 37 -22.39 -10.74 -1.62
C GLN A 37 -23.69 -10.88 -0.82
N ASP A 38 -23.98 -12.05 -0.25
CA ASP A 38 -25.18 -12.27 0.57
C ASP A 38 -25.19 -11.41 1.84
N LYS A 39 -24.01 -11.20 2.45
CA LYS A 39 -23.89 -10.50 3.74
C LYS A 39 -23.81 -8.99 3.62
N PHE A 40 -23.11 -8.49 2.59
CA PHE A 40 -22.71 -7.08 2.47
C PHE A 40 -23.06 -6.47 1.12
N GLY A 41 -23.50 -7.28 0.15
CA GLY A 41 -23.74 -6.84 -1.22
C GLY A 41 -24.92 -5.87 -1.35
N SER A 42 -24.79 -4.95 -2.29
CA SER A 42 -25.84 -4.02 -2.70
C SER A 42 -25.63 -3.61 -4.16
N GLU A 43 -26.50 -2.76 -4.72
CA GLU A 43 -26.32 -2.20 -6.07
C GLU A 43 -24.97 -1.46 -6.21
N ASN A 44 -24.53 -0.81 -5.12
CA ASN A 44 -23.34 0.04 -5.04
C ASN A 44 -22.11 -0.67 -4.46
N LEU A 45 -22.25 -1.94 -4.09
CA LEU A 45 -21.16 -2.77 -3.57
C LEU A 45 -21.35 -4.22 -4.01
N GLN A 46 -20.51 -4.68 -4.93
CA GLN A 46 -20.59 -6.03 -5.49
C GLN A 46 -19.32 -6.81 -5.17
N PHE A 47 -19.45 -8.11 -4.94
CA PHE A 47 -18.36 -9.04 -4.70
C PHE A 47 -18.37 -10.12 -5.78
N SER A 48 -17.21 -10.36 -6.38
CA SER A 48 -17.03 -11.38 -7.42
C SER A 48 -15.67 -12.06 -7.29
N ASP A 49 -15.55 -13.26 -7.84
CA ASP A 49 -14.28 -13.96 -7.93
C ASP A 49 -13.72 -13.82 -9.35
N VAL A 50 -12.51 -13.29 -9.46
CA VAL A 50 -11.79 -13.09 -10.73
C VAL A 50 -10.48 -13.86 -10.64
N ALA A 51 -10.29 -14.86 -11.50
CA ALA A 51 -9.11 -15.72 -11.52
C ALA A 51 -8.76 -16.32 -10.13
N GLY A 52 -9.79 -16.76 -9.38
CA GLY A 52 -9.63 -17.36 -8.05
C GLY A 52 -9.33 -16.36 -6.93
N ARG A 53 -9.47 -15.06 -7.19
CA ARG A 53 -9.29 -13.99 -6.19
C ARG A 53 -10.58 -13.20 -6.01
N THR A 54 -10.95 -12.93 -4.77
CA THR A 54 -12.15 -12.14 -4.47
C THR A 54 -11.90 -10.65 -4.63
N VAL A 55 -12.73 -10.02 -5.44
CA VAL A 55 -12.73 -8.60 -5.75
C VAL A 55 -14.02 -7.97 -5.24
N ALA A 56 -13.92 -6.76 -4.71
CA ALA A 56 -15.08 -5.90 -4.43
C ALA A 56 -15.11 -4.73 -5.42
N GLU A 57 -16.27 -4.41 -5.96
CA GLU A 57 -16.54 -3.22 -6.76
C GLU A 57 -17.43 -2.27 -5.96
N LEU A 58 -16.89 -1.08 -5.64
CA LEU A 58 -17.59 0.01 -4.96
C LEU A 58 -18.02 1.03 -6.00
N LYS A 59 -19.25 1.53 -5.92
CA LYS A 59 -19.76 2.49 -6.90
C LYS A 59 -20.66 3.55 -6.25
N LEU A 60 -20.44 4.82 -6.59
CA LEU A 60 -21.32 5.91 -6.23
C LEU A 60 -22.41 6.12 -7.29
N ALA A 61 -23.50 6.80 -6.91
CA ALA A 61 -24.57 7.20 -7.82
C ALA A 61 -24.08 8.16 -8.91
N SER A 62 -23.00 8.91 -8.65
CA SER A 62 -22.30 9.70 -9.66
C SER A 62 -21.68 8.82 -10.75
N GLY A 63 -21.47 7.53 -10.54
CA GLY A 63 -20.78 6.64 -11.47
C GLY A 63 -19.27 6.55 -11.26
N THR A 64 -18.73 7.30 -10.30
CA THR A 64 -17.39 7.05 -9.76
C THR A 64 -17.34 5.65 -9.14
N SER A 65 -16.31 4.86 -9.44
CA SER A 65 -16.19 3.48 -8.98
C SER A 65 -14.75 3.08 -8.66
N VAL A 66 -14.62 2.04 -7.84
CA VAL A 66 -13.35 1.46 -7.39
C VAL A 66 -13.43 -0.06 -7.43
N ARG A 67 -12.35 -0.71 -7.90
CA ARG A 67 -12.16 -2.16 -7.75
C ARG A 67 -11.08 -2.45 -6.73
N LEU A 68 -11.38 -3.35 -5.81
CA LEU A 68 -10.57 -3.69 -4.65
C LEU A 68 -10.32 -5.19 -4.60
N LEU A 69 -9.06 -5.60 -4.73
CA LEU A 69 -8.61 -6.94 -4.43
C LEU A 69 -8.55 -7.12 -2.91
N LEU A 70 -9.49 -7.87 -2.36
CA LEU A 70 -9.74 -7.88 -0.91
C LEU A 70 -8.57 -8.40 -0.10
N ALA A 71 -8.00 -9.54 -0.49
CA ALA A 71 -6.95 -10.21 0.28
C ALA A 71 -5.70 -9.33 0.49
N GLU A 72 -5.36 -8.51 -0.51
CA GLU A 72 -4.20 -7.59 -0.47
C GLU A 72 -4.59 -6.18 -0.01
N ALA A 73 -5.88 -5.90 0.16
CA ALA A 73 -6.42 -4.55 0.26
C ALA A 73 -5.90 -3.60 -0.83
N ARG A 74 -5.66 -4.15 -2.03
CA ARG A 74 -5.12 -3.42 -3.18
C ARG A 74 -6.27 -2.90 -4.02
N ILE A 75 -6.32 -1.59 -4.19
CA ILE A 75 -7.23 -0.95 -5.13
C ILE A 75 -6.58 -1.01 -6.52
N THR A 76 -7.23 -1.72 -7.43
CA THR A 76 -6.69 -2.04 -8.76
C THR A 76 -7.28 -1.16 -9.86
N SER A 77 -8.35 -0.43 -9.59
CA SER A 77 -8.93 0.56 -10.49
C SER A 77 -9.67 1.60 -9.67
N TYR A 78 -9.54 2.86 -10.09
CA TYR A 78 -10.32 3.99 -9.60
C TYR A 78 -10.78 4.81 -10.81
N SER A 79 -12.03 4.60 -11.20
CA SER A 79 -12.68 5.37 -12.25
C SER A 79 -13.40 6.55 -11.62
N CYS A 80 -12.89 7.76 -11.79
CA CYS A 80 -13.49 8.97 -11.20
C CYS A 80 -14.22 9.78 -12.26
N ARG A 81 -15.45 10.23 -11.96
CA ARG A 81 -16.15 11.20 -12.79
C ARG A 81 -15.53 12.58 -12.64
N LEU A 82 -15.06 13.12 -13.76
CA LEU A 82 -14.50 14.47 -13.85
C LEU A 82 -15.58 15.52 -14.11
N TRP A 83 -15.21 16.79 -13.95
CA TRP A 83 -16.09 17.95 -14.12
C TRP A 83 -16.73 18.05 -15.52
N HIS A 84 -16.11 17.48 -16.55
CA HIS A 84 -16.65 17.41 -17.91
C HIS A 84 -17.57 16.19 -18.13
N GLY A 85 -17.91 15.47 -17.07
CA GLY A 85 -18.92 14.42 -17.07
C GLY A 85 -18.43 13.04 -17.52
N SER A 86 -17.21 12.89 -18.03
CA SER A 86 -16.65 11.55 -18.30
C SER A 86 -15.99 10.96 -17.06
N CYS A 87 -15.89 9.64 -17.03
CA CYS A 87 -15.07 8.95 -16.04
C CYS A 87 -13.69 8.64 -16.63
N GLU A 88 -12.63 8.92 -15.88
CA GLU A 88 -11.26 8.57 -16.24
C GLU A 88 -10.66 7.62 -15.21
N GLU A 89 -9.82 6.68 -15.67
CA GLU A 89 -9.06 5.78 -14.79
C GLU A 89 -7.87 6.54 -14.21
N MET A 90 -7.80 6.58 -12.87
CA MET A 90 -6.79 7.34 -12.13
C MET A 90 -5.59 6.49 -11.74
N LEU A 91 -5.72 5.16 -11.72
CA LEU A 91 -4.68 4.25 -11.26
C LEU A 91 -4.12 3.41 -12.40
N TYR A 92 -2.80 3.26 -12.40
CA TYR A 92 -2.11 2.33 -13.26
C TYR A 92 -2.00 0.98 -12.56
N THR A 93 -2.54 -0.07 -13.18
CA THR A 93 -2.44 -1.44 -12.71
C THR A 93 -2.02 -2.33 -13.87
N ASP A 94 -1.07 -3.23 -13.61
CA ASP A 94 -0.64 -4.24 -14.56
C ASP A 94 -0.89 -5.64 -13.99
N VAL A 95 -1.30 -6.56 -14.87
CA VAL A 95 -1.64 -7.94 -14.53
C VAL A 95 -0.83 -8.86 -15.41
N SER A 96 0.13 -9.55 -14.79
CA SER A 96 0.99 -10.51 -15.47
C SER A 96 0.63 -11.95 -15.08
N GLU A 97 0.68 -12.84 -16.07
CA GLU A 97 0.62 -14.29 -15.83
C GLU A 97 2.02 -14.82 -15.51
N SER A 98 2.14 -15.65 -14.48
CA SER A 98 3.34 -16.48 -14.34
C SER A 98 3.27 -17.62 -15.34
N SER A 99 3.91 -17.44 -16.50
CA SER A 99 4.41 -18.59 -17.26
C SER A 99 5.58 -19.19 -16.47
N VAL A 100 5.33 -20.27 -15.74
CA VAL A 100 6.45 -21.10 -15.28
C VAL A 100 7.08 -21.67 -16.55
N ASN A 101 8.15 -21.02 -17.02
CA ASN A 101 8.90 -21.45 -18.18
C ASN A 101 9.49 -22.84 -17.90
N GLY A 102 9.05 -23.84 -18.67
CA GLY A 102 9.93 -24.95 -19.06
C GLY A 102 9.86 -26.27 -18.30
N ILE A 103 8.78 -26.60 -17.57
CA ILE A 103 8.52 -28.00 -17.22
C ILE A 103 7.27 -28.46 -17.93
N ASP A 104 7.50 -29.36 -18.89
CA ASP A 104 6.52 -30.12 -19.64
C ASP A 104 5.37 -30.57 -18.72
N ARG A 105 4.18 -30.01 -18.94
CA ARG A 105 2.95 -30.39 -18.24
C ARG A 105 2.49 -31.73 -18.80
N SER A 106 3.14 -32.80 -18.34
CA SER A 106 2.56 -34.13 -18.36
C SER A 106 2.48 -34.63 -16.93
N VAL A 107 1.32 -35.22 -16.60
CA VAL A 107 1.04 -36.03 -15.41
C VAL A 107 0.61 -35.25 -14.14
N HIS A 108 -0.73 -35.14 -13.99
CA HIS A 108 -1.52 -35.01 -12.76
C HIS A 108 -1.60 -33.65 -12.03
N GLY A 109 -2.75 -32.99 -12.16
CA GLY A 109 -3.24 -31.96 -11.23
C GLY A 109 -3.02 -30.53 -11.73
N ALA A 110 -4.10 -29.85 -12.08
CA ALA A 110 -4.09 -28.46 -12.49
C ALA A 110 -3.54 -27.57 -11.37
N THR A 111 -2.31 -27.07 -11.52
CA THR A 111 -1.83 -25.96 -10.70
C THR A 111 -2.59 -24.69 -11.09
N PRO A 112 -3.19 -23.96 -10.13
CA PRO A 112 -3.94 -22.75 -10.44
C PRO A 112 -3.02 -21.74 -11.12
N GLN A 113 -3.48 -21.17 -12.22
CA GLN A 113 -2.78 -20.13 -12.97
C GLN A 113 -2.58 -18.94 -12.02
N GLN A 114 -1.33 -18.65 -11.66
CA GLN A 114 -1.01 -17.61 -10.68
C GLN A 114 -0.80 -16.29 -11.42
N PHE A 115 -1.74 -15.36 -11.25
CA PHE A 115 -1.63 -13.99 -11.74
C PHE A 115 -0.98 -13.10 -10.68
N PHE A 116 -0.17 -12.14 -11.12
CA PHE A 116 0.47 -11.14 -10.30
C PHE A 116 -0.06 -9.77 -10.69
N VAL A 117 -0.56 -9.03 -9.69
CA VAL A 117 -1.06 -7.67 -9.87
C VAL A 117 -0.01 -6.71 -9.33
N THR A 118 0.42 -5.77 -10.15
CA THR A 118 1.34 -4.68 -9.76
C THR A 118 0.70 -3.32 -10.02
N GLY A 119 1.19 -2.28 -9.36
CA GLY A 119 0.56 -0.96 -9.39
C GLY A 119 -0.70 -0.88 -8.52
N GLY A 120 -1.62 0.01 -8.88
CA GLY A 120 -2.78 0.36 -8.08
C GLY A 120 -2.40 1.13 -6.81
N MET A 121 -3.31 1.18 -5.85
CA MET A 121 -3.06 1.69 -4.50
C MET A 121 -3.09 0.54 -3.50
N ALA A 122 -1.99 0.32 -2.78
CA ALA A 122 -1.88 -0.77 -1.82
C ALA A 122 -1.13 -0.37 -0.54
N PRO A 123 -1.64 -0.73 0.65
CA PRO A 123 -0.86 -0.65 1.86
C PRO A 123 0.21 -1.75 1.87
N SER A 124 1.38 -1.44 2.44
CA SER A 124 2.47 -2.40 2.64
C SER A 124 2.99 -2.27 4.06
N LEU A 125 3.08 -3.40 4.78
CA LEU A 125 3.87 -3.51 6.01
C LEU A 125 5.13 -4.32 5.72
N ALA A 126 6.27 -3.76 6.10
CA ALA A 126 7.59 -4.37 5.96
C ALA A 126 8.40 -4.24 7.25
N HIS A 127 9.55 -4.92 7.30
CA HIS A 127 10.55 -4.82 8.38
C HIS A 127 9.96 -4.88 9.79
N SER A 128 9.19 -5.93 10.05
CA SER A 128 8.67 -6.24 11.38
C SER A 128 9.51 -7.35 12.02
N LEU A 129 9.88 -7.17 13.30
CA LEU A 129 10.40 -8.26 14.13
C LEU A 129 9.30 -9.25 14.54
N ASP A 130 8.04 -8.84 14.41
CA ASP A 130 6.87 -9.68 14.60
C ASP A 130 6.50 -10.35 13.25
N PRO A 131 6.63 -11.69 13.12
CA PRO A 131 6.33 -12.40 11.89
C PRO A 131 4.83 -12.35 11.52
N HIS A 132 3.94 -12.11 12.50
CA HIS A 132 2.50 -12.03 12.26
C HIS A 132 2.11 -10.79 11.47
N ILE A 133 2.89 -9.70 11.58
CA ILE A 133 2.69 -8.47 10.81
C ILE A 133 2.89 -8.73 9.31
N SER A 134 3.95 -9.44 8.93
CA SER A 134 4.25 -9.72 7.52
C SER A 134 3.18 -10.61 6.87
N LEU A 135 2.59 -11.53 7.65
CA LEU A 135 1.51 -12.41 7.19
C LEU A 135 0.20 -11.65 6.88
N CYS A 136 0.03 -10.42 7.39
CA CYS A 136 -1.19 -9.63 7.19
C CYS A 136 -1.25 -8.89 5.84
N ASN A 137 -0.16 -8.87 5.04
CA ASN A 137 -0.16 -8.16 3.75
C ASN A 137 -1.18 -8.75 2.76
N ASN A 138 -1.38 -10.08 2.76
CA ASN A 138 -2.26 -10.79 1.82
C ASN A 138 -3.39 -11.57 2.50
N ASN A 139 -3.70 -11.23 3.76
CA ASN A 139 -4.65 -11.98 4.57
C ASN A 139 -5.66 -11.06 5.24
N ARG A 140 -6.53 -10.48 4.43
CA ARG A 140 -7.57 -9.54 4.87
C ARG A 140 -8.95 -10.16 4.76
N SER A 141 -9.86 -9.72 5.63
CA SER A 141 -11.29 -10.08 5.59
C SER A 141 -12.16 -8.85 5.77
N VAL A 142 -13.35 -8.85 5.17
CA VAL A 142 -14.32 -7.76 5.32
C VAL A 142 -14.88 -7.77 6.73
N GLN A 143 -14.70 -6.67 7.45
CA GLN A 143 -15.23 -6.46 8.80
C GLN A 143 -16.60 -5.79 8.75
N SER A 144 -16.69 -4.67 8.02
CA SER A 144 -17.91 -3.87 7.91
C SER A 144 -17.92 -3.07 6.62
N VAL A 145 -19.12 -2.63 6.24
CA VAL A 145 -19.38 -1.79 5.08
C VAL A 145 -20.31 -0.65 5.49
N ALA A 146 -20.13 0.53 4.92
CA ALA A 146 -21.06 1.65 5.04
C ALA A 146 -21.33 2.18 3.64
N VAL A 147 -22.60 2.28 3.28
CA VAL A 147 -23.03 2.61 1.91
C VAL A 147 -24.05 3.73 1.98
N ASP A 148 -23.65 4.89 1.50
CA ASP A 148 -24.53 6.00 1.10
C ASP A 148 -24.18 6.33 -0.36
N PRO A 149 -24.92 5.82 -1.35
CA PRO A 149 -24.58 5.95 -2.75
C PRO A 149 -24.40 7.41 -3.23
N LYS A 150 -24.99 8.38 -2.54
CA LYS A 150 -24.86 9.81 -2.89
C LYS A 150 -23.58 10.42 -2.34
N GLU A 151 -23.15 10.00 -1.15
CA GLU A 151 -22.05 10.61 -0.42
C GLU A 151 -20.78 9.75 -0.39
N HIS A 152 -20.90 8.48 0.02
CA HIS A 152 -19.75 7.60 0.21
C HIS A 152 -20.07 6.11 0.16
N VAL A 153 -19.09 5.31 -0.30
CA VAL A 153 -19.05 3.86 -0.08
C VAL A 153 -17.75 3.53 0.65
N GLN A 154 -17.86 2.89 1.80
CA GLN A 154 -16.72 2.55 2.65
C GLN A 154 -16.69 1.05 2.94
N VAL A 155 -15.50 0.46 2.82
CA VAL A 155 -15.23 -0.93 3.20
C VAL A 155 -14.11 -0.94 4.24
N THR A 156 -14.38 -1.59 5.37
CA THR A 156 -13.36 -1.83 6.40
C THR A 156 -12.91 -3.28 6.33
N LEU A 157 -11.62 -3.47 6.08
CA LEU A 157 -10.93 -4.75 6.10
C LEU A 157 -10.15 -4.89 7.39
N ARG A 158 -10.12 -6.09 7.94
CA ARG A 158 -9.28 -6.47 9.09
C ARG A 158 -8.30 -7.57 8.69
N CYS A 159 -7.15 -7.67 9.35
CA CYS A 159 -6.30 -8.83 9.17
C CYS A 159 -6.99 -10.08 9.75
N ALA A 160 -7.04 -11.18 8.99
CA ALA A 160 -7.76 -12.39 9.42
C ALA A 160 -7.08 -13.06 10.64
N ASN A 161 -5.77 -12.84 10.80
CA ASN A 161 -4.98 -13.38 11.91
C ASN A 161 -5.17 -12.63 13.24
N GLU A 162 -5.97 -11.55 13.29
CA GLU A 162 -6.17 -10.73 14.50
C GLU A 162 -6.82 -11.45 15.68
N ASN A 163 -7.49 -12.59 15.42
CA ASN A 163 -8.17 -13.38 16.43
C ASN A 163 -7.30 -14.49 17.03
N ARG A 164 -6.03 -14.62 16.60
CA ARG A 164 -5.11 -15.56 17.21
C ARG A 164 -4.60 -15.00 18.55
N ASP A 165 -4.44 -15.88 19.53
CA ASP A 165 -4.01 -15.51 20.89
C ASP A 165 -2.59 -14.91 20.93
N ASP A 166 -1.77 -15.22 19.93
CA ASP A 166 -0.41 -14.68 19.71
C ASP A 166 -0.41 -13.31 18.98
N CYS A 167 -1.55 -12.82 18.52
CA CYS A 167 -1.65 -11.57 17.78
C CYS A 167 -1.80 -10.35 18.70
N HIS A 168 -0.67 -9.72 19.00
CA HIS A 168 -0.55 -8.56 19.89
C HIS A 168 -0.95 -7.21 19.25
N PHE A 169 -1.53 -7.21 18.04
CA PHE A 169 -1.96 -6.00 17.35
C PHE A 169 -3.33 -6.13 16.67
N LYS A 170 -3.90 -5.01 16.22
CA LYS A 170 -5.03 -4.94 15.27
C LYS A 170 -4.58 -4.18 14.03
N LEU A 171 -4.98 -4.65 12.85
CA LEU A 171 -4.60 -4.08 11.56
C LEU A 171 -5.82 -3.92 10.65
N HIS A 172 -6.37 -2.71 10.63
CA HIS A 172 -7.50 -2.39 9.77
C HIS A 172 -7.06 -1.60 8.54
N ASN A 173 -7.66 -1.89 7.39
CA ASN A 173 -7.63 -1.00 6.22
C ASN A 173 -9.04 -0.47 5.98
N ILE A 174 -9.18 0.84 5.90
CA ILE A 174 -10.46 1.49 5.61
C ILE A 174 -10.31 2.12 4.23
N ILE A 175 -11.07 1.60 3.27
CA ILE A 175 -11.16 2.15 1.91
C ILE A 175 -12.44 2.97 1.84
N THR A 176 -12.33 4.26 1.52
CA THR A 176 -13.46 5.19 1.44
C THR A 176 -13.50 5.83 0.06
N LEU A 177 -14.59 5.61 -0.66
CA LEU A 177 -14.88 6.25 -1.94
C LEU A 177 -15.92 7.34 -1.73
N THR A 178 -15.62 8.56 -2.17
CA THR A 178 -16.53 9.73 -2.14
C THR A 178 -16.55 10.41 -3.51
N ASN A 179 -17.45 11.37 -3.71
CA ASN A 179 -17.43 12.20 -4.92
C ASN A 179 -16.19 13.12 -5.00
N GLN A 180 -15.51 13.37 -3.90
CA GLN A 180 -14.33 14.25 -3.82
C GLN A 180 -13.01 13.51 -3.99
N GLY A 181 -13.04 12.17 -3.91
CA GLY A 181 -11.81 11.39 -3.92
C GLY A 181 -11.94 9.99 -3.34
N LEU A 182 -10.80 9.32 -3.34
CA LEU A 182 -10.58 7.99 -2.81
C LEU A 182 -9.55 8.05 -1.69
N ALA A 183 -9.85 7.46 -0.54
CA ALA A 183 -8.92 7.35 0.59
C ALA A 183 -8.66 5.89 0.94
N SER A 184 -7.38 5.55 1.19
CA SER A 184 -6.96 4.28 1.78
C SER A 184 -6.26 4.55 3.10
N THR A 185 -6.87 4.10 4.20
CA THR A 185 -6.36 4.32 5.55
C THR A 185 -5.96 3.00 6.20
N LEU A 186 -4.67 2.84 6.46
CA LEU A 186 -4.10 1.76 7.25
C LEU A 186 -4.05 2.18 8.72
N THR A 187 -4.63 1.37 9.60
CA THR A 187 -4.62 1.57 11.05
C THR A 187 -3.98 0.37 11.74
N LEU A 188 -2.89 0.61 12.47
CA LEU A 188 -2.27 -0.38 13.35
C LEU A 188 -2.52 0.02 14.80
N THR A 189 -3.05 -0.90 15.61
CA THR A 189 -3.25 -0.71 17.05
C THR A 189 -2.43 -1.73 17.81
N ASN A 190 -1.53 -1.27 18.68
CA ASN A 190 -0.82 -2.14 19.62
C ASN A 190 -1.76 -2.52 20.76
N LYS A 191 -1.98 -3.82 20.99
CA LYS A 191 -2.78 -4.33 22.12
C LYS A 191 -1.93 -4.63 23.35
N ASP A 192 -0.62 -4.74 23.18
CA ASP A 192 0.31 -5.18 24.22
C ASP A 192 1.14 -3.99 24.74
N ARG A 193 1.82 -4.19 25.87
CA ARG A 193 2.76 -3.25 26.46
C ARG A 193 4.12 -3.27 25.76
N ARG A 194 4.40 -4.30 24.96
CA ARG A 194 5.64 -4.44 24.20
C ARG A 194 5.65 -3.48 23.02
N PRO A 195 6.78 -2.79 22.74
CA PRO A 195 6.88 -1.94 21.55
C PRO A 195 6.77 -2.75 20.26
N LEU A 196 5.91 -2.31 19.33
CA LEU A 196 5.87 -2.82 17.96
C LEU A 196 6.83 -2.03 17.08
N ARG A 197 7.72 -2.74 16.36
CA ARG A 197 8.61 -2.15 15.35
C ARG A 197 8.19 -2.64 13.97
N PHE A 198 7.89 -1.71 13.08
CA PHE A 198 7.46 -1.99 11.72
C PHE A 198 7.76 -0.80 10.82
N THR A 199 7.81 -1.04 9.52
CA THR A 199 7.75 -0.01 8.48
C THR A 199 6.43 -0.18 7.75
N ALA A 200 5.74 0.92 7.47
CA ALA A 200 4.50 0.88 6.71
C ALA A 200 4.47 2.00 5.69
N SER A 201 3.83 1.72 4.55
CA SER A 201 3.61 2.67 3.47
C SER A 201 2.28 2.39 2.80
N VAL A 202 1.77 3.38 2.07
CA VAL A 202 0.74 3.17 1.04
C VAL A 202 1.40 3.56 -0.27
N SER A 203 1.44 2.64 -1.21
CA SER A 203 2.02 2.85 -2.54
C SER A 203 0.89 3.03 -3.53
N THR A 204 0.90 4.15 -4.25
CA THR A 204 -0.11 4.50 -5.25
C THR A 204 0.55 4.72 -6.61
N ALA A 205 0.17 3.91 -7.59
CA ALA A 205 0.61 4.04 -8.98
C ALA A 205 -0.47 4.76 -9.79
N PHE A 206 -0.17 6.00 -10.21
CA PHE A 206 -1.10 6.81 -11.00
C PHE A 206 -1.05 6.48 -12.48
N ALA A 207 -2.22 6.49 -13.13
CA ALA A 207 -2.32 6.47 -14.58
C ALA A 207 -1.93 7.84 -15.14
N ILE A 208 -0.79 7.88 -15.83
CA ILE A 208 -0.30 9.10 -16.47
C ILE A 208 -0.20 8.90 -17.97
N ARG A 209 -0.61 9.89 -18.75
CA ARG A 209 -0.55 9.83 -20.22
C ARG A 209 0.88 9.94 -20.74
N SER A 210 1.70 10.77 -20.09
CA SER A 210 3.11 10.95 -20.43
C SER A 210 3.88 11.41 -19.20
N SER A 211 4.96 10.71 -18.87
CA SER A 211 5.86 11.10 -17.77
C SER A 211 6.55 12.45 -18.01
N GLN A 212 6.63 12.92 -19.26
CA GLN A 212 7.20 14.22 -19.60
C GLN A 212 6.28 15.39 -19.26
N ALA A 213 4.99 15.14 -19.03
CA ALA A 213 3.98 16.15 -18.71
C ALA A 213 3.53 16.11 -17.24
N VAL A 214 4.24 15.37 -16.40
CA VAL A 214 3.93 15.23 -14.97
C VAL A 214 4.94 16.05 -14.16
N CYS A 215 4.43 16.80 -13.20
CA CYS A 215 5.26 17.41 -12.16
C CYS A 215 4.66 17.08 -10.79
N CYS A 216 5.53 16.89 -9.80
CA CYS A 216 5.13 16.74 -8.41
C CYS A 216 5.32 18.09 -7.72
N VAL A 217 4.27 18.62 -7.11
CA VAL A 217 4.28 19.88 -6.38
C VAL A 217 4.16 19.62 -4.87
N GLY A 218 4.67 20.55 -4.06
CA GLY A 218 4.58 20.46 -2.59
C GLY A 218 5.67 19.61 -1.93
N LEU A 219 6.71 19.25 -2.67
CA LEU A 219 7.89 18.58 -2.11
C LEU A 219 9.10 19.54 -1.97
N ASP A 220 8.98 20.80 -2.41
CA ASP A 220 10.08 21.76 -2.35
C ASP A 220 10.61 21.92 -0.90
N GLY A 221 11.93 21.86 -0.73
CA GLY A 221 12.60 21.86 0.56
C GLY A 221 12.68 20.51 1.30
N CYS A 222 12.09 19.43 0.78
CA CYS A 222 12.25 18.10 1.38
C CYS A 222 13.64 17.48 1.07
N GLU A 223 14.13 16.64 1.98
CA GLU A 223 15.27 15.76 1.73
C GLU A 223 14.82 14.47 1.04
N TYR A 224 15.62 13.98 0.09
CA TYR A 224 15.38 12.72 -0.60
C TYR A 224 16.66 11.92 -0.71
N PHE A 225 16.50 10.60 -0.75
CA PHE A 225 17.56 9.69 -1.14
C PHE A 225 17.31 9.25 -2.57
N SER A 226 18.34 9.35 -3.41
CA SER A 226 18.29 8.70 -4.73
C SER A 226 18.13 7.18 -4.56
N PRO A 227 17.48 6.47 -5.50
CA PRO A 227 17.39 5.02 -5.45
C PRO A 227 18.76 4.33 -5.31
N SER A 228 19.79 4.90 -5.93
CA SER A 228 21.18 4.47 -5.79
C SER A 228 21.73 4.63 -4.37
N GLU A 229 21.49 5.76 -3.73
CA GLU A 229 21.90 5.99 -2.32
C GLU A 229 21.11 5.09 -1.37
N ALA A 230 19.81 4.91 -1.61
CA ALA A 230 18.98 4.00 -0.83
C ALA A 230 19.46 2.54 -0.96
N ALA A 231 19.80 2.09 -2.17
CA ALA A 231 20.32 0.75 -2.42
C ALA A 231 21.72 0.54 -1.81
N LEU A 232 22.61 1.52 -1.93
CA LEU A 232 23.94 1.48 -1.30
C LEU A 232 23.84 1.44 0.22
N LYS A 233 22.97 2.26 0.82
CA LYS A 233 22.75 2.29 2.27
C LYS A 233 22.05 1.02 2.79
N ALA A 234 21.12 0.44 2.03
CA ALA A 234 20.51 -0.85 2.34
C ALA A 234 21.53 -2.00 2.28
N ALA A 235 22.44 -1.98 1.29
CA ALA A 235 23.51 -2.98 1.18
C ALA A 235 24.56 -2.86 2.30
N GLN A 236 24.87 -1.64 2.75
CA GLN A 236 25.81 -1.38 3.84
C GLN A 236 25.24 -1.61 5.26
N GLY A 237 23.91 -1.69 5.40
CA GLY A 237 23.22 -2.03 6.65
C GLY A 237 23.30 -3.52 7.03
N ASN A 238 23.83 -4.38 6.15
CA ASN A 238 23.94 -5.81 6.42
C ASN A 238 25.24 -6.21 7.15
N GLN A 239 26.14 -5.26 7.44
CA GLN A 239 27.40 -5.54 8.15
C GLN A 239 27.56 -4.86 9.51
N ASN A 240 26.72 -3.89 9.91
CA ASN A 240 26.76 -3.29 11.25
C ASN A 240 25.45 -2.53 11.53
N GLY A 241 24.55 -3.12 12.33
CA GLY A 241 23.34 -2.46 12.87
C GLY A 241 22.22 -2.26 11.85
N SER A 242 20.97 -2.23 12.34
CA SER A 242 19.80 -2.08 11.45
C SER A 242 19.82 -0.74 10.71
N PHE A 243 19.28 -0.68 9.48
CA PHE A 243 19.12 0.53 8.65
C PHE A 243 18.67 1.79 9.41
N PHE A 244 17.82 1.62 10.44
CA PHE A 244 17.31 2.71 11.28
C PHE A 244 18.29 3.22 12.35
N GLU A 245 19.30 2.45 12.72
CA GLU A 245 20.33 2.88 13.69
C GLU A 245 21.40 3.76 13.01
N LYS A 246 21.77 3.49 11.76
CA LYS A 246 22.75 4.31 11.00
C LYS A 246 22.19 5.64 10.52
N LEU A 247 20.87 5.76 10.31
CA LEU A 247 20.24 7.04 10.00
C LEU A 247 20.37 8.06 11.15
N LYS A 248 20.71 7.63 12.37
CA LYS A 248 21.03 8.53 13.49
C LYS A 248 22.47 9.05 13.49
N SER A 249 23.39 8.39 12.79
CA SER A 249 24.83 8.67 12.92
C SER A 249 25.45 9.41 11.75
N GLU A 250 24.78 9.51 10.60
CA GLU A 250 25.34 10.16 9.40
C GLU A 250 24.81 11.57 9.11
N GLY A 251 24.00 12.13 10.01
CA GLY A 251 23.70 13.57 10.02
C GLY A 251 24.86 14.33 10.66
N ASN A 252 25.90 14.64 9.90
CA ASN A 252 26.98 15.55 10.34
C ASN A 252 26.51 17.02 10.24
N SER A 253 25.40 17.33 10.91
CA SER A 253 24.94 18.68 11.20
C SER A 253 24.89 18.78 12.71
N ASN A 254 25.68 19.71 13.26
CA ASN A 254 25.75 20.09 14.68
C ASN A 254 24.49 19.67 15.46
N GLU A 255 24.65 18.78 16.46
CA GLU A 255 23.58 18.29 17.34
C GLU A 255 22.74 19.42 17.98
N ASP A 256 23.25 20.65 17.97
CA ASP A 256 22.59 21.86 18.45
C ASP A 256 21.39 22.34 17.59
N GLN A 257 21.13 21.76 16.41
CA GLN A 257 19.96 22.11 15.57
C GLN A 257 18.91 21.00 15.41
N MET A 258 18.90 20.00 16.30
CA MET A 258 17.82 19.02 16.35
C MET A 258 16.57 19.60 17.04
N HIS A 259 15.55 19.94 16.26
CA HIS A 259 14.27 20.38 16.80
C HIS A 259 13.35 19.19 17.13
N TRP A 260 13.43 18.74 18.37
CA TRP A 260 12.42 17.85 18.96
C TRP A 260 11.12 18.62 19.14
N PHE A 261 10.00 18.11 18.62
CA PHE A 261 8.70 18.75 18.80
C PHE A 261 7.67 17.81 19.42
N THR A 262 6.84 18.38 20.29
CA THR A 262 5.61 17.76 20.80
C THR A 262 4.45 18.31 19.98
N GLU A 263 3.54 17.45 19.54
CA GLU A 263 2.42 17.84 18.69
C GLU A 263 1.51 18.86 19.40
N LYS A 264 1.30 20.01 18.75
CA LYS A 264 0.25 20.97 19.09
C LYS A 264 -0.83 20.89 18.00
N PRO A 265 -2.13 20.85 18.36
CA PRO A 265 -3.20 20.80 17.37
C PRO A 265 -3.14 21.99 16.40
N GLY A 266 -3.07 21.72 15.09
CA GLY A 266 -3.15 22.74 14.03
C GLY A 266 -1.82 23.30 13.52
N GLU A 267 -0.67 22.77 13.96
CA GLU A 267 0.65 23.23 13.50
C GLU A 267 1.15 22.42 12.29
N ILE A 268 1.46 23.10 11.19
CA ILE A 268 2.10 22.51 9.99
C ILE A 268 3.61 22.62 10.18
N ILE A 269 4.32 21.49 10.16
CA ILE A 269 5.76 21.44 10.39
C ILE A 269 6.47 21.15 9.07
N SER A 270 7.44 21.99 8.70
CA SER A 270 8.31 21.79 7.55
C SER A 270 9.26 20.62 7.78
N VAL A 271 9.36 19.70 6.82
CA VAL A 271 10.05 18.40 6.96
C VAL A 271 11.44 18.45 6.31
N THR A 272 12.22 19.49 6.58
CA THR A 272 13.53 19.67 5.95
C THR A 272 14.60 18.68 6.41
N ASN A 273 14.52 18.10 7.62
CA ASN A 273 15.60 17.25 8.19
C ASN A 273 15.13 15.86 8.66
N GLY A 274 14.02 15.35 8.09
CA GLY A 274 13.39 14.11 8.56
C GLY A 274 12.63 14.28 9.89
N VAL A 275 11.39 13.81 9.94
CA VAL A 275 10.57 13.87 11.16
C VAL A 275 10.83 12.64 12.01
N HIS A 276 11.60 12.81 13.08
CA HIS A 276 11.70 11.83 14.16
C HIS A 276 10.71 12.19 15.28
N LYS A 277 9.50 11.62 15.21
CA LYS A 277 8.49 11.83 16.24
C LYS A 277 8.77 10.93 17.44
N VAL A 278 9.34 11.49 18.49
CA VAL A 278 9.50 10.81 19.79
C VAL A 278 8.29 11.15 20.64
N TYR A 279 7.49 10.14 20.93
CA TYR A 279 6.37 10.30 21.84
C TYR A 279 6.88 10.05 23.27
N SER A 280 6.59 10.98 24.18
CA SER A 280 6.82 10.79 25.62
C SER A 280 6.08 9.57 26.16
N ASN A 281 4.93 9.24 25.57
CA ASN A 281 4.22 7.97 25.69
C ASN A 281 3.93 7.43 24.29
N PRO A 282 4.46 6.26 23.87
CA PRO A 282 4.25 5.74 22.53
C PRO A 282 2.75 5.55 22.26
N PRO A 283 2.24 6.02 21.11
CA PRO A 283 0.82 5.94 20.81
C PRO A 283 0.45 4.47 20.59
N ASN A 284 -0.62 4.03 21.26
CA ASN A 284 -1.14 2.67 21.07
C ASN A 284 -1.79 2.48 19.69
N LYS A 285 -1.93 3.54 18.90
CA LYS A 285 -2.57 3.53 17.58
C LYS A 285 -1.79 4.40 16.61
N MET A 286 -1.41 3.83 15.47
CA MET A 286 -0.84 4.52 14.32
C MET A 286 -1.83 4.48 13.15
N ARG A 287 -1.92 5.58 12.40
CA ARG A 287 -2.75 5.71 11.21
C ARG A 287 -1.92 6.29 10.07
N ILE A 288 -1.95 5.64 8.91
CA ILE A 288 -1.38 6.12 7.65
C ILE A 288 -2.54 6.20 6.66
N THR A 289 -2.68 7.35 6.01
CA THR A 289 -3.73 7.58 5.03
C THR A 289 -3.10 8.12 3.76
N ASP A 290 -3.50 7.57 2.63
CA ASP A 290 -3.26 8.15 1.31
C ASP A 290 -4.59 8.52 0.68
N GLU A 291 -4.64 9.67 0.02
CA GLU A 291 -5.86 10.25 -0.57
C GLU A 291 -5.59 10.73 -1.98
N VAL A 292 -6.43 10.28 -2.91
CA VAL A 292 -6.50 10.79 -4.29
C VAL A 292 -7.73 11.68 -4.39
N ARG A 293 -7.52 12.98 -4.63
CA ARG A 293 -8.59 13.98 -4.77
C ARG A 293 -8.70 14.46 -6.21
N VAL A 294 -9.92 14.84 -6.61
CA VAL A 294 -10.26 15.29 -7.98
C VAL A 294 -10.99 16.62 -7.92
#